data_AF-A0A2G8JQI5-F1
#
_entry.id   AF-A0A2G8JQI5-F1
#
_cell.length_a   1.000
_cell.length_b   1.000
_cell.length_c   1.000
_cell.angle_alpha   90.00
_cell.angle_beta   90.00
_cell.angle_gamma   90.00
#
_symmetry.space_group_name_H-M   'P 1'
#
loop_
_entity.id
_entity.type
_entity.pdbx_description
1 polymer ?
#
loop_
_entity_poly.entity_id
_entity_poly.type
_entity_poly.pdbx_seq_one_letter_code
_entity_poly.pdbx_strand_id
1 'polypeptide(L)'
;MSLKVTPTGFGNNSDKKSVKEIIKRFAGETTAHGIPHVIERPKLISKIFWFTLVAAAFAVFCWQTRKLLQNVYASNTNIELINSQSVAFPAVTVCNLNKLKRSKLGNSTRWKEIVTIENRLDILQEGQNITASVEIPRNETLNRRKRENEQYQWYYDSFVNHFSDLDIVGNNNAAGYTETGVSEDDWYYTVINPTRQEFEEMGHQVQDFILDCRFNARQCKDR
;
A
#
# COMPACT_ATOMS: atom_id res chain seq x y z
N MET A 1 -37.64 60.89 31.48
CA MET A 1 -36.46 61.56 30.89
C MET A 1 -36.56 61.39 29.38
N SER A 2 -36.87 62.48 28.68
CA SER A 2 -37.35 62.46 27.30
C SER A 2 -36.26 62.06 26.30
N LEU A 3 -36.55 61.08 25.45
CA LEU A 3 -35.77 60.79 24.26
C LEU A 3 -36.03 61.90 23.23
N LYS A 4 -35.01 62.73 22.97
CA LYS A 4 -35.01 63.64 21.82
C LYS A 4 -34.58 62.84 20.59
N VAL A 5 -35.57 62.37 19.82
CA VAL A 5 -35.34 61.91 18.45
C VAL A 5 -35.37 63.16 17.56
N THR A 6 -34.20 63.57 17.07
CA THR A 6 -34.10 64.59 16.01
C THR A 6 -34.52 63.98 14.68
N PRO A 7 -35.47 64.57 13.93
CA PRO A 7 -35.81 64.09 12.60
C PRO A 7 -34.76 64.64 11.61
N THR A 8 -33.90 63.78 11.08
CA THR A 8 -33.12 64.16 9.90
C THR A 8 -34.01 64.01 8.68
N GLY A 9 -34.45 65.15 8.16
CA GLY A 9 -35.27 65.25 6.96
C GLY A 9 -34.64 64.55 5.77
N PHE A 10 -35.51 63.94 4.97
CA PHE A 10 -35.24 63.52 3.60
C PHE A 10 -34.95 64.78 2.77
N GLY A 11 -33.68 65.13 2.65
CA GLY A 11 -33.17 66.12 1.72
C GLY A 11 -32.55 65.42 0.52
N ASN A 12 -33.16 65.60 -0.65
CA ASN A 12 -32.60 65.24 -1.94
C ASN A 12 -31.25 65.95 -2.15
N ASN A 13 -30.18 65.17 -2.32
CA ASN A 13 -29.08 65.51 -3.22
C ASN A 13 -28.23 64.27 -3.52
N SER A 14 -27.97 64.04 -4.80
CA SER A 14 -27.03 63.06 -5.31
C SER A 14 -25.59 63.50 -4.98
N ASP A 15 -25.24 63.48 -3.70
CA ASP A 15 -23.86 63.70 -3.25
C ASP A 15 -23.07 62.42 -3.47
N LYS A 16 -22.10 62.48 -4.39
CA LYS A 16 -21.05 61.47 -4.48
C LYS A 16 -20.25 61.52 -3.17
N LYS A 17 -20.69 60.75 -2.16
CA LYS A 17 -20.00 60.67 -0.87
C LYS A 17 -18.54 60.30 -1.12
N SER A 18 -17.63 61.13 -0.61
CA SER A 18 -16.21 60.88 -0.77
C SER A 18 -15.86 59.55 -0.11
N VAL A 19 -15.01 58.74 -0.74
CA VAL A 19 -14.53 57.45 -0.19
C VAL A 19 -14.00 57.61 1.25
N LYS A 20 -13.40 58.78 1.54
CA LYS A 20 -12.92 59.14 2.87
C LYS A 20 -14.04 59.26 3.91
N GLU A 21 -15.20 59.78 3.52
CA GLU A 21 -16.37 59.92 4.38
C GLU A 21 -17.01 58.56 4.68
N ILE A 22 -17.05 57.68 3.67
CA ILE A 22 -17.54 56.31 3.81
C ILE A 22 -16.65 55.52 4.76
N ILE A 23 -15.33 55.58 4.58
CA ILE A 23 -14.35 54.90 5.44
C ILE A 23 -14.43 55.43 6.88
N LYS A 24 -14.59 56.75 7.06
CA LYS A 24 -14.73 57.34 8.40
C LYS A 24 -16.00 56.90 9.10
N ARG A 25 -17.14 56.86 8.39
CA ARG A 25 -18.40 56.34 8.96
C ARG A 25 -18.27 54.86 9.34
N PHE A 26 -17.70 54.04 8.45
CA PHE A 26 -17.43 52.63 8.73
C PHE A 26 -16.53 52.44 9.96
N ALA A 27 -15.49 53.26 10.11
CA ALA A 27 -14.59 53.21 11.25
C ALA A 27 -15.28 53.55 12.58
N GLY A 28 -16.32 54.39 12.57
CA GLY A 28 -17.12 54.71 13.75
C GLY A 28 -18.19 53.66 14.07
N GLU A 29 -18.64 52.89 13.09
CA GLU A 29 -19.70 51.87 13.23
C GLU A 29 -19.14 50.46 13.46
N THR A 30 -17.87 50.20 13.13
CA THR A 30 -17.26 48.87 13.28
C THR A 30 -17.02 48.52 14.75
N THR A 31 -17.19 47.24 15.08
CA THR A 31 -16.85 46.68 16.40
C THR A 31 -15.35 46.44 16.58
N ALA A 32 -14.56 46.58 15.50
CA ALA A 32 -13.11 46.41 15.55
C ALA A 32 -12.44 47.63 16.22
N HIS A 33 -12.21 47.52 17.53
CA HIS A 33 -11.71 48.60 18.40
C HIS A 33 -10.43 49.32 17.92
N GLY A 34 -9.57 48.68 17.11
CA GLY A 34 -8.35 49.30 16.59
C GLY A 34 -8.52 50.15 15.33
N ILE A 35 -9.55 49.89 14.51
CA ILE A 35 -9.77 50.56 13.21
C ILE A 35 -10.09 52.06 13.36
N PRO A 36 -10.97 52.51 14.30
CA PRO A 36 -11.22 53.93 14.50
C PRO A 36 -9.95 54.71 14.88
N HIS A 37 -9.05 54.11 15.67
CA HIS A 37 -7.80 54.76 16.08
C HIS A 37 -6.79 54.94 14.94
N VAL A 38 -6.81 54.10 13.91
CA VAL A 38 -5.97 54.28 12.72
C VAL A 38 -6.45 55.46 11.88
N ILE A 39 -7.77 55.67 11.81
CA ILE A 39 -8.38 56.63 10.88
C ILE A 39 -8.54 58.02 11.51
N GLU A 40 -8.97 58.08 12.78
CA GLU A 40 -9.42 59.33 13.41
C GLU A 40 -8.31 60.11 14.16
N ARG A 41 -7.19 59.47 14.49
CA ARG A 41 -6.12 60.14 15.28
C ARG A 41 -5.45 61.26 14.45
N PRO A 42 -5.12 62.42 15.04
CA PRO A 42 -4.51 63.53 14.29
C PRO A 42 -3.01 63.34 14.02
N LYS A 43 -2.27 62.69 14.93
CA LYS A 43 -0.80 62.52 14.84
C LYS A 43 -0.43 61.28 14.03
N LEU A 44 0.45 61.43 13.03
CA LEU A 44 0.90 60.34 12.16
C LEU A 44 1.56 59.20 12.93
N ILE A 45 2.40 59.51 13.93
CA ILE A 45 3.07 58.52 14.78
C ILE A 45 2.04 57.61 15.49
N SER A 46 0.96 58.20 16.00
CA SER A 46 -0.11 57.43 16.65
C SER A 46 -0.85 56.54 15.66
N LYS A 47 -1.07 57.00 14.42
CA LYS A 47 -1.66 56.16 13.36
C LYS A 47 -0.80 54.96 13.03
N ILE A 48 0.51 55.17 12.88
CA ILE A 48 1.47 54.10 12.59
C ILE A 48 1.45 53.07 13.72
N PHE A 49 1.49 53.51 14.98
CA PHE A 49 1.41 52.63 16.14
C PHE A 49 0.13 51.79 16.18
N TRP A 50 -1.03 52.41 15.95
CA TRP A 50 -2.29 51.66 15.93
C TRP A 50 -2.40 50.74 14.71
N PHE A 51 -1.86 51.15 13.56
CA PHE A 51 -1.82 50.32 12.37
C PHE A 51 -0.96 49.07 12.58
N THR A 52 0.23 49.21 13.17
CA THR A 52 1.10 48.05 13.46
C THR A 52 0.43 47.09 14.44
N LEU A 53 -0.26 47.59 15.46
CA LEU A 53 -1.01 46.74 16.39
C LEU A 53 -2.14 45.97 15.70
N VAL A 54 -2.94 46.65 14.87
CA VAL A 54 -4.03 46.00 14.12
C VAL A 54 -3.48 44.97 13.13
N ALA A 55 -2.41 45.31 12.41
CA ALA A 55 -1.75 44.41 11.48
C ALA A 55 -1.16 43.18 12.20
N ALA A 56 -0.52 43.35 13.36
CA ALA A 56 0.01 42.25 14.16
C ALA A 56 -1.11 41.32 14.66
N ALA A 57 -2.21 41.89 15.18
CA ALA A 57 -3.36 41.11 15.60
C ALA A 57 -3.98 40.30 14.45
N PHE A 58 -4.08 40.91 13.26
CA PHE A 58 -4.57 40.23 12.06
C PHE A 58 -3.64 39.10 11.59
N ALA A 59 -2.32 39.30 11.67
CA ALA A 59 -1.34 38.26 11.34
C ALA A 59 -1.45 37.05 12.29
N VAL A 60 -1.57 37.30 13.59
CA VAL A 60 -1.77 36.24 14.59
C VAL A 60 -3.09 35.51 14.36
N PHE A 61 -4.17 36.24 14.06
CA PHE A 61 -5.46 35.63 13.72
C PHE A 61 -5.36 34.70 12.52
N CYS A 62 -4.72 35.14 11.43
CA CYS A 62 -4.49 34.32 10.24
C CYS A 62 -3.64 33.08 10.54
N TRP A 63 -2.60 33.22 11.38
CA TRP A 63 -1.76 32.10 11.80
C TRP A 63 -2.54 31.06 12.62
N GLN A 64 -3.30 31.51 13.61
CA GLN A 64 -4.14 30.63 14.43
C GLN A 64 -5.22 29.94 13.60
N THR A 65 -5.86 30.66 12.68
CA THR A 65 -6.86 30.10 11.77
C THR A 65 -6.24 29.01 10.89
N ARG A 66 -5.03 29.24 10.33
CA ARG A 66 -4.32 28.21 9.55
C ARG A 66 -4.04 26.96 10.38
N LYS A 67 -3.54 27.11 11.61
CA LYS A 67 -3.30 25.97 12.51
C LYS A 67 -4.58 25.21 12.83
N LEU A 68 -5.67 25.92 13.12
CA LEU A 68 -6.96 25.29 13.40
C LEU A 68 -7.46 24.51 12.19
N LEU A 69 -7.40 25.08 10.99
CA LEU A 69 -7.79 24.40 9.76
C LEU A 69 -6.91 23.17 9.52
N GLN A 70 -5.59 23.28 9.67
CA GLN A 70 -4.69 22.14 9.57
C GLN A 70 -5.05 21.03 10.55
N ASN A 71 -5.37 21.37 11.80
CA ASN A 71 -5.76 20.38 12.81
C ASN A 71 -7.12 19.73 12.51
N VAL A 72 -8.07 20.46 11.92
CA VAL A 72 -9.40 19.94 11.55
C VAL A 72 -9.34 19.05 10.32
N TYR A 73 -8.52 19.40 9.32
CA TYR A 73 -8.34 18.60 8.09
C TYR A 73 -7.29 17.50 8.22
N ALA A 74 -6.39 17.60 9.21
CA ALA A 74 -5.59 16.46 9.61
C ALA A 74 -6.56 15.38 10.12
N SER A 75 -6.55 14.23 9.45
CA SER A 75 -7.27 13.05 9.92
C SER A 75 -6.60 12.57 11.20
N ASN A 76 -6.92 13.20 12.33
CA ASN A 76 -6.45 12.81 13.65
C ASN A 76 -7.14 11.48 13.99
N THR A 77 -6.50 10.39 13.62
CA THR A 77 -6.93 9.06 14.04
C THR A 77 -6.48 8.87 15.48
N ASN A 78 -7.44 8.78 16.39
CA ASN A 78 -7.14 8.33 17.74
C ASN A 78 -6.94 6.81 17.69
N ILE A 79 -5.70 6.37 17.84
CA ILE A 79 -5.38 4.95 17.96
C ILE A 79 -5.58 4.57 19.42
N GLU A 80 -6.65 3.84 19.71
CA GLU A 80 -6.91 3.28 21.03
C GLU A 80 -6.53 1.80 21.06
N LEU A 81 -5.64 1.42 21.97
CA LEU A 81 -5.26 0.03 22.23
C LEU A 81 -6.25 -0.56 23.24
N ILE A 82 -7.32 -1.17 22.73
CA ILE A 82 -8.29 -1.88 23.57
C ILE A 82 -7.76 -3.29 23.80
N ASN A 83 -7.36 -3.58 25.04
CA ASN A 83 -6.88 -4.91 25.42
C ASN A 83 -8.07 -5.85 25.69
N SER A 84 -8.54 -6.52 24.64
CA SER A 84 -9.64 -7.48 24.72
C SER A 84 -9.17 -8.82 25.30
N GLN A 85 -9.87 -9.33 26.32
CA GLN A 85 -9.57 -10.65 26.93
C GLN A 85 -9.85 -11.83 25.98
N SER A 86 -10.66 -11.61 24.95
CA SER A 86 -10.95 -12.59 23.89
C SER A 86 -11.01 -11.89 22.54
N VAL A 87 -10.23 -12.39 21.58
CA VAL A 87 -10.25 -11.94 20.18
C VAL A 87 -10.67 -13.13 19.32
N ALA A 88 -11.36 -12.89 18.21
CA ALA A 88 -11.68 -13.94 17.26
C ALA A 88 -10.39 -14.50 16.62
N PHE A 89 -10.34 -15.82 16.45
CA PHE A 89 -9.24 -16.42 15.68
C PHE A 89 -9.31 -15.92 14.23
N PRO A 90 -8.22 -15.40 13.66
CA PRO A 90 -8.22 -14.92 12.28
C PRO A 90 -8.39 -16.06 11.29
N ALA A 91 -8.82 -15.75 10.07
CA ALA A 91 -8.71 -16.68 8.97
C ALA A 91 -7.22 -16.84 8.62
N VAL A 92 -6.69 -18.05 8.78
CA VAL A 92 -5.32 -18.40 8.39
C VAL A 92 -5.39 -19.29 7.15
N THR A 93 -4.75 -18.85 6.07
CA THR A 93 -4.62 -19.64 4.85
C THR A 93 -3.21 -20.19 4.78
N VAL A 94 -3.07 -21.52 4.82
CA VAL A 94 -1.80 -22.21 4.61
C VAL A 94 -1.85 -22.86 3.23
N CYS A 95 -0.83 -22.58 2.40
CA CYS A 95 -0.69 -23.17 1.09
C CYS A 95 0.68 -23.85 1.00
N ASN A 96 0.70 -25.09 0.52
CA ASN A 96 1.94 -25.74 0.14
C ASN A 96 2.26 -25.38 -1.31
N LEU A 97 3.51 -25.00 -1.55
CA LEU A 97 4.02 -24.74 -2.89
C LEU A 97 4.05 -26.02 -3.72
N ASN A 98 4.23 -27.18 -3.08
CA ASN A 98 4.01 -28.45 -3.74
C ASN A 98 2.51 -28.70 -3.97
N LYS A 99 2.11 -28.65 -5.24
CA LYS A 99 0.74 -28.85 -5.70
C LYS A 99 0.26 -30.30 -5.52
N LEU A 100 1.14 -31.30 -5.65
CA LEU A 100 0.77 -32.73 -5.70
C LEU A 100 1.71 -33.61 -4.86
N LYS A 101 1.16 -34.60 -4.16
CA LYS A 101 1.96 -35.57 -3.39
C LYS A 101 2.75 -36.50 -4.30
N ARG A 102 4.08 -36.56 -4.15
CA ARG A 102 4.95 -37.52 -4.90
C ARG A 102 4.49 -38.97 -4.76
N SER A 103 4.00 -39.37 -3.59
CA SER A 103 3.48 -40.74 -3.35
C SER A 103 2.23 -41.09 -4.16
N LYS A 104 1.52 -40.11 -4.72
CA LYS A 104 0.31 -40.32 -5.53
C LYS A 104 0.60 -40.28 -7.03
N LEU A 105 1.68 -39.61 -7.45
CA LEU A 105 2.02 -39.43 -8.87
C LEU A 105 2.32 -40.75 -9.58
N GLY A 106 3.00 -41.70 -8.91
CA GLY A 106 3.45 -42.96 -9.51
C GLY A 106 2.34 -43.88 -10.02
N ASN A 107 1.12 -43.73 -9.52
CA ASN A 107 -0.05 -44.53 -9.93
C ASN A 107 -0.84 -43.88 -11.07
N SER A 108 -0.55 -42.61 -11.40
CA SER A 108 -1.27 -41.89 -12.44
C SER A 108 -0.60 -42.14 -13.80
N THR A 109 -1.39 -42.35 -14.86
CA THR A 109 -0.84 -42.46 -16.22
C THR A 109 -0.28 -41.14 -16.71
N ARG A 110 -0.96 -40.02 -16.36
CA ARG A 110 -0.60 -38.67 -16.79
C ARG A 110 0.70 -38.17 -16.15
N TRP A 111 0.91 -38.37 -14.85
CA TRP A 111 2.07 -37.79 -14.14
C TRP A 111 3.28 -38.72 -14.01
N LYS A 112 3.21 -39.93 -14.57
CA LYS A 112 4.28 -40.95 -14.44
C LYS A 112 5.61 -40.51 -15.05
N GLU A 113 5.54 -39.75 -16.15
CA GLU A 113 6.74 -39.27 -16.85
C GLU A 113 7.50 -38.24 -16.01
N ILE A 114 6.78 -37.34 -15.35
CA ILE A 114 7.34 -36.39 -14.38
C ILE A 114 8.18 -37.12 -13.31
N VAL A 115 7.63 -38.15 -12.68
CA VAL A 115 8.34 -38.92 -11.64
C VAL A 115 9.60 -39.58 -12.20
N THR A 116 9.53 -40.03 -13.45
CA THR A 116 10.66 -40.68 -14.14
C THR A 116 11.79 -39.69 -14.42
N ILE A 117 11.45 -38.46 -14.82
CA ILE A 117 12.42 -37.40 -15.05
C ILE A 117 13.01 -36.93 -13.72
N GLU A 118 12.20 -36.67 -12.70
CA GLU A 118 12.67 -36.31 -11.35
C GLU A 118 13.69 -37.33 -10.83
N ASN A 119 13.35 -38.62 -10.86
CA ASN A 119 14.28 -39.68 -10.41
C ASN A 119 15.59 -39.68 -11.21
N ARG A 120 15.57 -39.37 -12.51
CA ARG A 120 16.79 -39.27 -13.33
C ARG A 120 17.60 -38.03 -12.97
N LEU A 121 16.95 -36.90 -12.71
CA LEU A 121 17.60 -35.66 -12.29
C LEU A 121 18.27 -35.82 -10.92
N ASP A 122 17.60 -36.47 -9.96
CA ASP A 122 18.14 -36.77 -8.63
C ASP A 122 19.48 -37.54 -8.75
N ILE A 123 19.53 -38.56 -9.62
CA ILE A 123 20.74 -39.37 -9.89
C ILE A 123 21.87 -38.52 -10.51
N LEU A 124 21.53 -37.59 -11.42
CA LEU A 124 22.51 -36.75 -12.11
C LEU A 124 23.12 -35.70 -11.17
N GLN A 125 22.32 -35.11 -10.28
CA GLN A 125 22.81 -34.15 -9.28
C GLN A 125 23.78 -34.80 -8.29
N GLU A 126 23.52 -36.04 -7.87
CA GLU A 126 24.41 -36.77 -6.97
C GLU A 126 25.79 -37.03 -7.60
N GLY A 127 25.84 -37.23 -8.93
CA GLY A 127 27.10 -37.36 -9.68
C GLY A 127 27.88 -36.05 -9.87
N GLN A 128 27.21 -34.89 -9.90
CA GLN A 128 27.85 -33.59 -10.15
C GLN A 128 28.49 -32.95 -8.91
N ASN A 129 28.04 -33.31 -7.71
CA ASN A 129 28.68 -32.88 -6.45
C ASN A 129 30.15 -33.34 -6.33
N ILE A 130 30.58 -34.33 -7.12
CA ILE A 130 31.97 -34.82 -7.19
C ILE A 130 32.86 -33.91 -8.06
N THR A 131 32.29 -33.12 -8.97
CA THR A 131 33.02 -32.30 -9.96
C THR A 131 33.15 -30.81 -9.62
N ALA A 132 32.47 -30.32 -8.58
CA ALA A 132 32.35 -28.89 -8.28
C ALA A 132 33.59 -28.24 -7.63
N SER A 133 34.68 -28.97 -7.40
CA SER A 133 35.89 -28.47 -6.72
C SER A 133 36.94 -27.82 -7.63
N VAL A 134 36.55 -27.29 -8.80
CA VAL A 134 37.48 -26.66 -9.77
C VAL A 134 37.16 -25.17 -9.93
N GLU A 135 38.10 -24.29 -9.60
CA GLU A 135 37.95 -22.82 -9.70
C GLU A 135 38.05 -22.30 -11.15
N ILE A 136 37.09 -21.45 -11.56
CA ILE A 136 36.98 -20.91 -12.94
C ILE A 136 37.08 -19.36 -12.98
N PRO A 137 37.83 -18.74 -13.92
CA PRO A 137 38.09 -17.29 -14.02
C PRO A 137 36.88 -16.35 -14.26
N ARG A 138 37.03 -15.05 -13.90
CA ARG A 138 35.96 -14.03 -13.83
C ARG A 138 35.34 -13.61 -15.18
N ASN A 139 36.08 -13.54 -16.29
CA ASN A 139 35.52 -13.21 -17.62
C ASN A 139 34.67 -14.36 -18.19
N GLU A 140 34.94 -15.57 -17.70
CA GLU A 140 34.09 -16.71 -17.95
C GLU A 140 32.72 -16.50 -17.31
N THR A 141 32.60 -15.86 -16.14
CA THR A 141 31.33 -15.75 -15.40
C THR A 141 30.22 -14.99 -16.12
N LEU A 142 30.52 -13.98 -16.95
CA LEU A 142 29.49 -13.19 -17.65
C LEU A 142 29.01 -13.89 -18.93
N ASN A 143 29.94 -14.49 -19.68
CA ASN A 143 29.62 -15.39 -20.78
C ASN A 143 28.99 -16.70 -20.28
N ARG A 144 29.36 -17.15 -19.08
CA ARG A 144 28.76 -18.28 -18.37
C ARG A 144 27.34 -17.92 -17.99
N ARG A 145 27.06 -16.76 -17.40
CA ARG A 145 25.68 -16.29 -17.15
C ARG A 145 24.84 -16.21 -18.41
N LYS A 146 25.40 -15.69 -19.51
CA LYS A 146 24.67 -15.64 -20.78
C LYS A 146 24.36 -17.05 -21.31
N ARG A 147 25.34 -17.97 -21.28
CA ARG A 147 25.16 -19.38 -21.67
C ARG A 147 24.25 -20.14 -20.71
N GLU A 148 24.33 -19.89 -19.40
CA GLU A 148 23.46 -20.44 -18.36
C GLU A 148 22.03 -20.00 -18.62
N ASN A 149 21.79 -18.71 -18.91
CA ASN A 149 20.47 -18.19 -19.25
C ASN A 149 19.95 -18.76 -20.58
N GLU A 150 20.76 -18.82 -21.63
CA GLU A 150 20.36 -19.40 -22.94
C GLU A 150 20.09 -20.92 -22.82
N GLN A 151 20.92 -21.63 -22.06
CA GLN A 151 20.75 -23.05 -21.76
C GLN A 151 19.51 -23.31 -20.90
N TYR A 152 19.23 -22.42 -19.93
CA TYR A 152 18.04 -22.48 -19.09
C TYR A 152 16.77 -22.25 -19.91
N GLN A 153 16.76 -21.25 -20.80
CA GLN A 153 15.64 -21.01 -21.70
C GLN A 153 15.43 -22.20 -22.64
N TRP A 154 16.50 -22.78 -23.18
CA TRP A 154 16.39 -24.00 -24.00
C TRP A 154 15.83 -25.19 -23.21
N TYR A 155 16.27 -25.38 -21.96
CA TYR A 155 15.77 -26.45 -21.09
C TYR A 155 14.29 -26.25 -20.74
N TYR A 156 13.92 -25.00 -20.43
CA TYR A 156 12.54 -24.59 -20.20
C TYR A 156 11.66 -24.89 -21.42
N ASP A 157 12.04 -24.40 -22.60
CA ASP A 157 11.30 -24.63 -23.84
C ASP A 157 11.21 -26.13 -24.17
N SER A 158 12.30 -26.87 -23.98
CA SER A 158 12.31 -28.33 -24.19
C SER A 158 11.36 -29.06 -23.24
N PHE A 159 11.32 -28.68 -21.96
CA PHE A 159 10.43 -29.28 -20.97
C PHE A 159 8.97 -28.92 -21.26
N VAL A 160 8.68 -27.65 -21.50
CA VAL A 160 7.32 -27.16 -21.78
C VAL A 160 6.77 -27.84 -23.03
N ASN A 161 7.54 -27.93 -24.11
CA ASN A 161 7.12 -28.60 -25.34
C ASN A 161 6.97 -30.12 -25.17
N HIS A 162 7.73 -30.74 -24.26
CA HIS A 162 7.61 -32.17 -24.00
C HIS A 162 6.34 -32.52 -23.21
N PHE A 163 5.98 -31.67 -22.24
CA PHE A 163 4.85 -31.90 -21.35
C PHE A 163 3.56 -31.18 -21.75
N SER A 164 3.61 -30.28 -22.73
CA SER A 164 2.43 -29.63 -23.31
C SER A 164 1.48 -30.65 -23.92
N ASP A 165 2.01 -31.67 -24.59
CA ASP A 165 1.21 -32.72 -25.25
C ASP A 165 0.46 -33.63 -24.27
N LEU A 166 0.83 -33.58 -22.98
CA LEU A 166 0.18 -34.31 -21.88
C LEU A 166 -0.80 -33.43 -21.07
N ASP A 167 -1.06 -32.20 -21.51
CA ASP A 167 -1.85 -31.18 -20.82
C ASP A 167 -1.38 -30.90 -19.38
N ILE A 168 -0.15 -31.31 -19.03
CA ILE A 168 0.42 -31.18 -17.68
C ILE A 168 0.79 -29.73 -17.37
N VAL A 169 1.16 -29.00 -18.41
CA VAL A 169 1.59 -27.60 -18.37
C VAL A 169 0.42 -26.70 -18.74
N GLY A 170 0.17 -25.64 -17.95
CA GLY A 170 -0.87 -24.67 -18.25
C GLY A 170 -0.53 -23.80 -19.47
N ASN A 171 -1.53 -23.44 -20.29
CA ASN A 171 -1.38 -22.57 -21.47
C ASN A 171 -1.18 -21.08 -21.14
N ASN A 172 -0.60 -20.79 -19.98
CA ASN A 172 -0.48 -19.43 -19.50
C ASN A 172 0.92 -18.92 -19.84
N ASN A 173 0.96 -17.85 -20.63
CA ASN A 173 2.14 -17.02 -20.80
C ASN A 173 2.78 -16.78 -19.41
N ALA A 174 3.92 -17.43 -19.15
CA ALA A 174 4.68 -17.27 -17.92
C ALA A 174 5.21 -15.82 -17.71
N ALA A 175 4.85 -14.89 -18.59
CA ALA A 175 5.13 -13.47 -18.50
C ALA A 175 4.41 -12.74 -17.33
N GLY A 176 3.41 -13.35 -16.69
CA GLY A 176 2.69 -12.75 -15.55
C GLY A 176 3.23 -13.09 -14.15
N TYR A 177 4.22 -13.99 -14.03
CA TYR A 177 4.65 -14.52 -12.72
C TYR A 177 5.84 -13.77 -12.10
N THR A 178 6.47 -12.87 -12.85
CA THR A 178 7.55 -11.99 -12.35
C THR A 178 7.08 -11.03 -11.26
N GLU A 179 5.76 -10.82 -11.10
CA GLU A 179 5.19 -9.96 -10.04
C GLU A 179 4.95 -10.68 -8.70
N THR A 180 5.03 -12.02 -8.64
CA THR A 180 4.60 -12.80 -7.45
C THR A 180 5.72 -13.18 -6.48
N GLY A 181 6.96 -12.72 -6.70
CA GLY A 181 8.07 -12.96 -5.76
C GLY A 181 8.49 -14.43 -5.63
N VAL A 182 8.11 -15.29 -6.58
CA VAL A 182 8.58 -16.68 -6.65
C VAL A 182 10.01 -16.67 -7.21
N SER A 183 10.93 -17.35 -6.53
CA SER A 183 12.33 -17.43 -6.92
C SER A 183 12.49 -18.13 -8.29
N GLU A 184 13.46 -17.66 -9.07
CA GLU A 184 13.86 -18.19 -10.39
C GLU A 184 14.10 -19.72 -10.38
N ASP A 185 14.43 -20.30 -9.22
CA ASP A 185 14.71 -21.73 -9.03
C ASP A 185 13.46 -22.63 -8.91
N ASP A 186 12.24 -22.08 -8.80
CA ASP A 186 11.02 -22.85 -8.44
C ASP A 186 10.01 -23.02 -9.60
N TRP A 187 10.44 -22.69 -10.82
CA TRP A 187 9.57 -22.59 -12.01
C TRP A 187 8.87 -23.90 -12.39
N TYR A 188 9.45 -25.06 -12.06
CA TYR A 188 8.81 -26.35 -12.31
C TYR A 188 7.45 -26.46 -11.60
N TYR A 189 7.34 -25.93 -10.39
CA TYR A 189 6.08 -25.94 -9.62
C TYR A 189 5.10 -24.87 -10.10
N THR A 190 5.54 -23.84 -10.84
CA THR A 190 4.64 -22.78 -11.34
C THR A 190 3.98 -23.15 -12.66
N VAL A 191 4.62 -24.01 -13.46
CA VAL A 191 4.18 -24.39 -14.81
C VAL A 191 3.22 -25.58 -14.79
N ILE A 192 3.28 -26.43 -13.76
CA ILE A 192 2.37 -27.56 -13.56
C ILE A 192 0.94 -27.10 -13.27
N ASN A 193 -0.02 -27.62 -14.03
CA ASN A 193 -1.44 -27.28 -13.94
C ASN A 193 -2.34 -28.53 -13.74
N PRO A 194 -2.52 -28.99 -12.50
CA PRO A 194 -3.43 -30.08 -12.16
C PRO A 194 -4.89 -29.64 -12.26
N THR A 195 -5.78 -30.57 -12.61
CA THR A 195 -7.22 -30.37 -12.56
C THR A 195 -7.71 -30.36 -11.11
N ARG A 196 -8.91 -29.82 -10.89
CA ARG A 196 -9.54 -29.81 -9.56
C ARG A 196 -9.68 -31.21 -8.96
N GLN A 197 -10.05 -32.19 -9.78
CA GLN A 197 -10.18 -33.58 -9.32
C GLN A 197 -8.83 -34.16 -8.89
N GLU A 198 -7.75 -33.88 -9.63
CA GLU A 198 -6.41 -34.31 -9.25
C GLU A 198 -5.90 -33.63 -7.99
N PHE A 199 -6.26 -32.37 -7.75
CA PHE A 199 -5.99 -31.71 -6.47
C PHE A 199 -6.73 -32.37 -5.30
N GLU A 200 -7.98 -32.76 -5.51
CA GLU A 200 -8.78 -33.44 -4.49
C GLU A 200 -8.24 -34.85 -4.19
N GLU A 201 -7.75 -35.58 -5.20
CA GLU A 201 -7.26 -36.95 -5.06
C GLU A 201 -5.77 -37.06 -4.65
N MET A 202 -4.94 -36.17 -5.18
CA MET A 202 -3.47 -36.25 -5.09
C MET A 202 -2.83 -35.04 -4.40
N GLY A 203 -3.60 -33.99 -4.12
CA GLY A 203 -3.13 -32.82 -3.40
C GLY A 203 -2.95 -33.07 -1.90
N HIS A 204 -2.25 -32.14 -1.27
CA HIS A 204 -2.09 -32.14 0.18
C HIS A 204 -3.37 -31.67 0.88
N GLN A 205 -3.72 -32.37 1.94
CA GLN A 205 -4.87 -32.08 2.78
C GLN A 205 -4.44 -31.27 4.00
N VAL A 206 -5.40 -30.58 4.62
CA VAL A 206 -5.15 -29.76 5.82
C VAL A 206 -4.46 -30.56 6.93
N GLN A 207 -4.82 -31.84 7.07
CA GLN A 207 -4.25 -32.74 8.08
C GLN A 207 -2.77 -33.08 7.82
N ASP A 208 -2.27 -32.90 6.60
CA ASP A 208 -0.85 -33.09 6.31
C ASP A 208 0.02 -31.92 6.83
N PHE A 209 -0.59 -30.77 7.10
CA PHE A 209 0.11 -29.54 7.48
C PHE A 209 -0.07 -29.16 8.94
N ILE A 210 -1.28 -29.35 9.47
CA ILE A 210 -1.61 -28.92 10.83
C ILE A 210 -1.23 -30.03 11.80
N LEU A 211 -0.04 -29.91 12.40
CA LEU A 211 0.43 -30.81 13.46
C LEU A 211 -0.19 -30.48 14.82
N ASP A 212 -0.47 -29.21 15.07
CA ASP A 212 -1.05 -28.71 16.31
C ASP A 212 -1.77 -27.39 16.04
N CYS A 213 -2.95 -27.22 16.63
CA CYS A 213 -3.74 -26.00 16.51
C CYS A 213 -4.10 -25.48 17.91
N ARG A 214 -3.45 -24.39 18.29
CA ARG A 214 -3.69 -23.68 19.56
C ARG A 214 -3.84 -22.19 19.33
N PHE A 215 -4.83 -21.59 19.97
CA PHE A 215 -5.04 -20.15 20.01
C PHE A 215 -5.45 -19.71 21.40
N ASN A 216 -4.81 -18.66 21.93
CA ASN A 216 -5.01 -18.19 23.31
C ASN A 216 -4.94 -19.31 24.35
N ALA A 217 -3.93 -20.18 24.23
CA ALA A 217 -3.71 -21.35 25.07
C ALA A 217 -4.87 -22.39 25.08
N ARG A 218 -5.76 -22.36 24.09
CA ARG A 218 -6.84 -23.34 23.91
C ARG A 218 -6.65 -24.11 22.61
N GLN A 219 -6.98 -25.40 22.61
CA GLN A 219 -7.00 -26.20 21.39
C GLN A 219 -8.14 -25.75 20.47
N CYS A 220 -7.86 -25.74 19.17
CA CYS A 220 -8.88 -25.56 18.15
C CYS A 220 -9.86 -26.75 18.17
N LYS A 221 -11.14 -26.51 17.87
CA LYS A 221 -12.09 -27.61 17.63
C LYS A 221 -12.13 -27.88 16.13
N ASP A 222 -11.94 -29.15 15.75
CA ASP A 222 -12.17 -29.60 14.39
C ASP A 222 -13.65 -29.35 14.05
N ARG A 223 -13.89 -28.73 12.89
CA ARG A 223 -15.23 -28.50 12.36
C ARG A 223 -15.58 -29.57 11.34
#